data_AF-A0A101J9B4-F1
#
_entry.id   AF-A0A101J9B4-F1
#
_cell.length_a   1.000
_cell.length_b   1.000
_cell.length_c   1.000
_cell.angle_alpha   90.00
_cell.angle_beta   90.00
_cell.angle_gamma   90.00
#
_symmetry.space_group_name_H-M   'P 1'
#
loop_
_entity.id
_entity.type
_entity.pdbx_description
1 polymer ?
#
loop_
_entity_poly.entity_id
_entity_poly.type
_entity_poly.pdbx_seq_one_letter_code
_entity_poly.pdbx_strand_id
1 'polypeptide(L)'
;MLGVATLAGQITAAPDSELRTLIDAQRAADQAAPLYVSGKLRVAHTRLVAAEQHLRDTRLTLAAAQHQATQATATAQASTPRWWHAGPLRARAATEHHTARVAALRASASVEELQSQLGGAETRVASAREDATVLEDAHHDWNRWYQQNLPTRYAGLAAAAETARRAHRLAAGTKELGEQVRATTARVRAVDTTQPNPHSRPVRVHLGADADAAYERITDATNDAGRQPDHEMDIDRD
;
A
#
# COMPACT_ATOMS: atom_id res chain seq x y z
N MET A 1 -21.30 -9.36 18.57
CA MET A 1 -20.27 -8.33 18.32
C MET A 1 -19.87 -7.69 19.64
N LEU A 2 -18.82 -8.21 20.30
CA LEU A 2 -18.11 -7.45 21.34
C LEU A 2 -17.28 -6.39 20.60
N GLY A 3 -17.61 -5.12 20.84
CA GLY A 3 -17.34 -4.01 19.93
C GLY A 3 -15.89 -3.55 19.84
N VAL A 4 -15.64 -2.69 18.86
CA VAL A 4 -14.34 -2.03 18.56
C VAL A 4 -13.69 -1.42 19.81
N ALA A 5 -14.48 -0.94 20.78
CA ALA A 5 -13.98 -0.41 22.05
C ALA A 5 -13.24 -1.47 22.90
N THR A 6 -13.73 -2.71 22.91
CA THR A 6 -13.10 -3.82 23.64
C THR A 6 -11.77 -4.22 23.00
N LEU A 7 -11.74 -4.27 21.66
CA LEU A 7 -10.52 -4.55 20.89
C LEU A 7 -9.48 -3.44 21.08
N ALA A 8 -9.90 -2.16 21.04
CA ALA A 8 -9.02 -1.03 21.26
C ALA A 8 -8.40 -1.02 22.67
N GLY A 9 -9.19 -1.36 23.69
CA GLY A 9 -8.69 -1.53 25.07
C GLY A 9 -7.67 -2.67 25.18
N GLN A 10 -7.95 -3.82 24.56
CA GLN A 10 -7.04 -4.97 24.53
C GLN A 10 -5.72 -4.66 23.82
N ILE A 11 -5.77 -3.99 22.66
CA ILE A 11 -4.58 -3.63 21.89
C ILE A 11 -3.69 -2.63 22.65
N THR A 12 -4.29 -1.68 23.37
CA THR A 12 -3.51 -0.69 24.13
C THR A 12 -2.72 -1.35 25.27
N ALA A 13 -3.26 -2.39 25.91
CA ALA A 13 -2.62 -3.12 26.99
C ALA A 13 -1.73 -4.30 26.52
N ALA A 14 -1.82 -4.70 25.25
CA ALA A 14 -1.10 -5.85 24.73
C ALA A 14 0.43 -5.66 24.74
N PRO A 15 1.22 -6.71 25.03
CA PRO A 15 2.68 -6.67 24.90
C PRO A 15 3.12 -6.53 23.43
N ASP A 16 4.33 -6.02 23.21
CA ASP A 16 4.87 -5.78 21.86
C ASP A 16 4.96 -7.06 21.01
N SER A 17 5.15 -8.22 21.64
CA SER A 17 5.12 -9.53 20.97
C SER A 17 3.75 -9.84 20.37
N GLU A 18 2.66 -9.59 21.11
CA GLU A 18 1.29 -9.78 20.61
C GLU A 18 0.95 -8.78 19.50
N LEU A 19 1.38 -7.52 19.62
CA LEU A 19 1.22 -6.53 18.57
C LEU A 19 1.91 -6.96 17.26
N ARG A 20 3.14 -7.50 17.36
CA ARG A 20 3.85 -8.05 16.19
C ARG A 20 3.12 -9.24 15.57
N THR A 21 2.65 -10.18 16.39
CA THR A 21 1.86 -11.32 15.91
C THR A 21 0.62 -10.89 15.13
N LEU A 22 -0.10 -9.86 15.59
CA LEU A 22 -1.27 -9.32 14.88
C LEU A 22 -0.90 -8.67 13.55
N ILE A 23 0.21 -7.94 13.50
CA ILE A 23 0.73 -7.32 12.26
C ILE A 23 1.15 -8.40 11.26
N ASP A 24 1.85 -9.44 11.73
CA ASP A 24 2.30 -10.54 10.88
C ASP A 24 1.12 -11.37 10.36
N ALA A 25 0.10 -11.60 11.20
CA ALA A 25 -1.14 -12.24 10.77
C ALA A 25 -1.88 -11.43 9.69
N GLN A 26 -1.92 -10.09 9.81
CA GLN A 26 -2.49 -9.21 8.78
C GLN A 26 -1.70 -9.28 7.47
N ARG A 27 -0.37 -9.27 7.54
CA ARG A 27 0.49 -9.41 6.35
C ARG A 27 0.31 -10.76 5.67
N ALA A 28 0.24 -11.85 6.44
CA ALA A 28 0.00 -13.19 5.91
C ALA A 28 -1.38 -13.29 5.25
N ALA A 29 -2.41 -12.71 5.88
CA ALA A 29 -3.75 -12.65 5.29
C ALA A 29 -3.73 -11.89 3.96
N ASP A 30 -3.13 -10.68 3.92
CA ASP A 30 -3.04 -9.86 2.71
C ASP A 30 -2.24 -10.54 1.58
N GLN A 31 -1.19 -11.32 1.92
CA GLN A 31 -0.44 -12.13 0.94
C GLN A 31 -1.28 -13.28 0.37
N ALA A 32 -2.21 -13.82 1.14
CA ALA A 32 -3.14 -14.87 0.71
C ALA A 32 -4.37 -14.31 -0.01
N ALA A 33 -4.46 -12.99 -0.25
CA ALA A 33 -5.60 -12.38 -0.90
C ALA A 33 -5.75 -12.86 -2.36
N PRO A 34 -6.94 -13.30 -2.79
CA PRO A 34 -7.23 -13.53 -4.19
C PRO A 34 -7.04 -12.25 -5.02
N LEU A 35 -6.86 -12.40 -6.34
CA LEU A 35 -6.75 -11.26 -7.24
C LEU A 35 -8.05 -10.43 -7.20
N TYR A 36 -7.93 -9.12 -7.03
CA TYR A 36 -9.08 -8.22 -7.11
C TYR A 36 -9.50 -7.97 -8.57
N VAL A 37 -10.75 -8.32 -8.91
CA VAL A 37 -11.24 -8.33 -10.31
C VAL A 37 -12.36 -7.33 -10.63
N SER A 38 -12.79 -6.47 -9.70
CA SER A 38 -14.00 -5.64 -9.90
C SER A 38 -13.94 -4.74 -11.14
N GLY A 39 -12.76 -4.17 -11.44
CA GLY A 39 -12.55 -3.35 -12.64
C GLY A 39 -12.71 -4.17 -13.92
N LYS A 40 -12.19 -5.40 -13.94
CA LYS A 40 -12.35 -6.34 -15.07
C LYS A 40 -13.80 -6.79 -15.21
N LEU A 41 -14.49 -7.06 -14.09
CA LEU A 41 -15.90 -7.45 -14.06
C LEU A 41 -16.81 -6.37 -14.67
N ARG A 42 -16.58 -5.09 -14.34
CA ARG A 42 -17.32 -3.98 -14.96
C ARG A 42 -17.15 -3.95 -16.48
N VAL A 43 -15.92 -4.14 -16.96
CA VAL A 43 -15.63 -4.16 -18.40
C VAL A 43 -16.29 -5.37 -19.07
N ALA A 44 -16.26 -6.54 -18.43
CA ALA A 44 -16.90 -7.75 -18.95
C ALA A 44 -18.42 -7.58 -19.11
N HIS A 45 -19.12 -7.04 -18.11
CA HIS A 45 -20.54 -6.75 -18.25
C HIS A 45 -20.85 -5.72 -19.33
N THR A 46 -20.01 -4.68 -19.47
CA THR A 46 -20.17 -3.69 -20.54
C THR A 46 -20.05 -4.35 -21.91
N ARG A 47 -19.08 -5.26 -22.08
CA ARG A 47 -18.90 -6.04 -23.30
C ARG A 47 -20.05 -6.99 -23.56
N LEU A 48 -20.59 -7.64 -22.52
CA LEU A 48 -21.75 -8.51 -22.63
C LEU A 48 -22.96 -7.74 -23.14
N VAL A 49 -23.28 -6.59 -22.54
CA VAL A 49 -24.40 -5.74 -22.98
C VAL A 49 -24.20 -5.29 -24.44
N ALA A 50 -22.99 -4.87 -24.82
CA ALA A 50 -22.69 -4.48 -26.19
C ALA A 50 -22.85 -5.67 -27.17
N ALA A 51 -22.41 -6.88 -26.79
CA ALA A 51 -22.57 -8.08 -27.61
C ALA A 51 -24.05 -8.47 -27.78
N GLU A 52 -24.85 -8.38 -26.71
CA GLU A 52 -26.30 -8.65 -26.76
C GLU A 52 -27.04 -7.63 -27.62
N GLN A 53 -26.65 -6.36 -27.54
CA GLN A 53 -27.20 -5.32 -28.40
C GLN A 53 -26.87 -5.60 -29.87
N HIS A 54 -25.60 -5.88 -30.18
CA HIS A 54 -25.20 -6.22 -31.55
C HIS A 54 -25.91 -7.46 -32.09
N LEU A 55 -26.16 -8.48 -31.25
CA LEU A 55 -26.94 -9.65 -31.62
C LEU A 55 -28.39 -9.28 -31.99
N ARG A 56 -29.04 -8.42 -31.19
CA ARG A 56 -30.40 -7.94 -31.47
C ARG A 56 -30.46 -7.15 -32.78
N ASP A 57 -29.51 -6.23 -32.97
CA ASP A 57 -29.43 -5.40 -34.18
C ASP A 57 -29.20 -6.26 -35.43
N THR A 58 -28.35 -7.28 -35.34
CA THR A 58 -28.10 -8.23 -36.43
C THR A 58 -29.35 -9.03 -36.77
N ARG A 59 -30.13 -9.47 -35.77
CA ARG A 59 -31.41 -10.17 -36.00
C ARG A 59 -32.44 -9.30 -36.69
N LEU A 60 -32.56 -8.03 -36.29
CA LEU A 60 -33.45 -7.07 -36.94
C LEU A 60 -33.03 -6.82 -38.39
N THR A 61 -31.73 -6.63 -38.63
CA THR A 61 -31.18 -6.43 -39.96
C THR A 61 -31.39 -7.64 -40.86
N LEU A 62 -31.19 -8.85 -40.33
CA LEU A 62 -31.46 -10.10 -41.04
C LEU A 62 -32.94 -10.24 -41.42
N ALA A 63 -33.86 -9.94 -40.50
CA ALA A 63 -35.30 -10.00 -40.79
C ALA A 63 -35.71 -9.03 -41.91
N ALA A 64 -35.16 -7.80 -41.87
CA ALA A 64 -35.38 -6.81 -42.93
C ALA A 64 -34.80 -7.27 -44.28
N ALA A 65 -33.59 -7.83 -44.29
CA ALA A 65 -32.95 -8.35 -45.49
C ALA A 65 -33.71 -9.55 -46.09
N GLN A 66 -34.23 -10.45 -45.25
CA GLN A 66 -35.07 -11.57 -45.68
C GLN A 66 -36.37 -11.09 -46.35
N HIS A 67 -37.00 -10.06 -45.78
CA HIS A 67 -38.18 -9.45 -46.38
C HIS A 67 -37.85 -8.82 -47.74
N GLN A 68 -36.74 -8.06 -47.84
CA GLN A 68 -36.28 -7.46 -49.09
C GLN A 68 -35.93 -8.52 -50.15
N ALA A 69 -35.24 -9.61 -49.77
CA ALA A 69 -34.91 -10.71 -50.68
C ALA A 69 -36.17 -11.39 -51.24
N THR A 70 -37.19 -11.56 -50.40
CA THR A 70 -38.49 -12.10 -50.81
C THR A 70 -39.19 -11.18 -51.81
N GLN A 71 -39.23 -9.87 -51.52
CA GLN A 71 -39.79 -8.88 -52.43
C GLN A 71 -39.05 -8.81 -53.77
N ALA A 72 -37.72 -8.77 -53.74
CA ALA A 72 -36.90 -8.73 -54.95
C ALA A 72 -37.10 -9.97 -55.82
N THR A 73 -37.24 -11.15 -55.20
CA THR A 73 -37.57 -12.39 -55.89
C THR A 73 -38.96 -12.31 -56.55
N ALA A 74 -39.96 -11.80 -55.83
CA ALA A 74 -41.31 -11.61 -56.39
C ALA A 74 -41.30 -10.60 -57.56
N THR A 75 -40.55 -9.51 -57.48
CA THR A 75 -40.38 -8.55 -58.58
C THR A 75 -39.68 -9.18 -59.79
N ALA A 76 -38.64 -10.00 -59.56
CA ALA A 76 -37.98 -10.73 -60.63
C ALA A 76 -38.93 -11.71 -61.33
N GLN A 77 -39.79 -12.40 -60.57
CA GLN A 77 -40.81 -13.27 -61.13
C GLN A 77 -41.88 -12.49 -61.91
N ALA A 78 -42.35 -11.36 -61.37
CA ALA A 78 -43.36 -10.52 -62.03
C ALA A 78 -42.88 -9.90 -63.35
N SER A 79 -41.59 -9.57 -63.45
CA SER A 79 -40.95 -9.00 -64.65
C SER A 79 -40.59 -10.04 -65.72
N THR A 80 -40.86 -11.33 -65.50
CA THR A 80 -40.53 -12.40 -66.45
C THR A 80 -41.15 -12.12 -67.84
N PRO A 81 -40.36 -12.19 -68.93
CA PRO A 81 -40.89 -11.97 -70.27
C PRO A 81 -41.97 -12.99 -70.60
N ARG A 82 -43.12 -12.50 -71.09
CA ARG A 82 -44.26 -13.33 -71.45
C ARG A 82 -44.23 -13.67 -72.94
N TRP A 83 -44.85 -14.80 -73.31
CA TRP A 83 -44.80 -15.32 -74.69
C TRP A 83 -45.39 -14.36 -75.73
N TRP A 84 -46.32 -13.49 -75.31
CA TRP A 84 -46.92 -12.46 -76.16
C TRP A 84 -46.08 -11.19 -76.32
N HIS A 85 -44.99 -11.02 -75.57
CA HIS A 85 -44.07 -9.91 -75.83
C HIS A 85 -43.28 -10.20 -77.11
N ALA A 86 -43.40 -9.33 -78.12
CA ALA A 86 -42.72 -9.45 -79.40
C ALA A 86 -41.80 -8.24 -79.68
N GLY A 87 -40.75 -8.45 -80.48
CA GLY A 87 -39.86 -7.39 -80.94
C GLY A 87 -39.22 -6.57 -79.80
N PRO A 88 -39.15 -5.23 -79.92
CA PRO A 88 -38.50 -4.36 -78.93
C PRO A 88 -39.07 -4.46 -77.51
N LEU A 89 -40.37 -4.77 -77.36
CA LEU A 89 -41.01 -4.93 -76.05
C LEU A 89 -40.47 -6.17 -75.31
N ARG A 90 -40.16 -7.24 -76.05
CA ARG A 90 -39.55 -8.44 -75.46
C ARG A 90 -38.13 -8.16 -74.97
N ALA A 91 -37.35 -7.38 -75.73
CA ALA A 91 -36.00 -7.00 -75.34
C ALA A 91 -36.02 -6.15 -74.04
N ARG A 92 -36.93 -5.18 -73.93
CA ARG A 92 -37.12 -4.37 -72.70
C ARG A 92 -37.51 -5.24 -71.50
N ALA A 93 -38.51 -6.11 -71.66
CA ALA A 93 -38.91 -7.02 -70.59
C ALA A 93 -37.76 -7.97 -70.17
N ALA A 94 -36.95 -8.43 -71.12
CA ALA A 94 -35.79 -9.27 -70.82
C ALA A 94 -34.72 -8.50 -70.02
N THR A 95 -34.46 -7.23 -70.36
CA THR A 95 -33.54 -6.38 -69.59
C THR A 95 -34.06 -6.09 -68.18
N GLU A 96 -35.35 -5.77 -68.03
CA GLU A 96 -35.98 -5.54 -66.73
C GLU A 96 -35.92 -6.78 -65.84
N HIS A 97 -36.27 -7.95 -66.40
CA HIS A 97 -36.15 -9.23 -65.71
C HIS A 97 -34.71 -9.52 -65.28
N HIS A 98 -33.73 -9.28 -66.16
CA HIS A 98 -32.32 -9.49 -65.84
C HIS A 98 -31.88 -8.60 -64.66
N THR A 99 -32.20 -7.30 -64.70
CA THR A 99 -31.89 -6.36 -63.61
C THR A 99 -32.56 -6.78 -62.30
N ALA A 100 -33.84 -7.16 -62.34
CA ALA A 100 -34.57 -7.62 -61.16
C ALA A 100 -34.00 -8.93 -60.60
N ARG A 101 -33.60 -9.87 -61.47
CA ARG A 101 -32.96 -11.13 -61.06
C ARG A 101 -31.60 -10.90 -60.41
N VAL A 102 -30.79 -10.00 -60.95
CA VAL A 102 -29.51 -9.62 -60.34
C VAL A 102 -29.73 -8.98 -58.96
N ALA A 103 -30.74 -8.13 -58.81
CA ALA A 103 -31.10 -7.55 -57.51
C ALA A 103 -31.54 -8.63 -56.51
N ALA A 104 -32.35 -9.60 -56.93
CA ALA A 104 -32.79 -10.72 -56.09
C ALA A 104 -31.59 -11.59 -55.63
N LEU A 105 -30.66 -11.89 -56.52
CA LEU A 105 -29.44 -12.65 -56.18
C LEU A 105 -28.57 -11.91 -55.16
N ARG A 106 -28.38 -10.59 -55.33
CA ARG A 106 -27.64 -9.76 -54.36
C ARG A 106 -28.33 -9.74 -53.00
N ALA A 107 -29.65 -9.62 -52.98
CA ALA A 107 -30.41 -9.66 -51.74
C ALA A 107 -30.27 -11.02 -51.03
N SER A 108 -30.32 -12.14 -51.77
CA SER A 108 -30.06 -13.48 -51.20
C SER A 108 -28.66 -13.60 -50.61
N ALA A 109 -27.63 -13.14 -51.33
CA ALA A 109 -26.25 -13.16 -50.84
C ALA A 109 -26.08 -12.33 -49.54
N SER A 110 -26.77 -11.18 -49.44
CA SER A 110 -26.75 -10.37 -48.21
C SER A 110 -27.41 -11.07 -47.03
N VAL A 111 -28.45 -11.89 -47.27
CA VAL A 111 -29.09 -12.71 -46.23
C VAL A 111 -28.13 -13.77 -45.72
N GLU A 112 -27.41 -14.46 -46.61
CA GLU A 112 -26.40 -15.47 -46.24
C GLU A 112 -25.26 -14.86 -45.42
N GLU A 113 -24.77 -13.68 -45.82
CA GLU A 113 -23.77 -12.94 -45.06
C GLU A 113 -24.27 -12.58 -43.65
N LEU A 114 -25.49 -12.04 -43.55
CA LEU A 114 -26.10 -11.69 -42.26
C LEU A 114 -26.37 -12.91 -41.37
N GLN A 115 -26.66 -14.08 -41.95
CA GLN A 115 -26.76 -15.33 -41.20
C GLN A 115 -25.40 -15.75 -40.62
N SER A 116 -24.32 -15.61 -41.39
CA SER A 116 -22.96 -15.85 -40.90
C SER A 116 -22.59 -14.89 -39.77
N GLN A 117 -22.88 -13.59 -39.95
CA GLN A 117 -22.66 -12.57 -38.92
C GLN A 117 -23.49 -12.83 -37.66
N LEU A 118 -24.72 -13.32 -37.80
CA LEU A 118 -25.57 -13.72 -36.68
C LEU A 118 -24.92 -14.84 -35.87
N GLY A 119 -24.41 -15.89 -36.53
CA GLY A 119 -23.67 -16.96 -35.84
C GLY A 119 -22.46 -16.42 -35.08
N GLY A 120 -21.68 -15.52 -35.69
CA GLY A 120 -20.55 -14.86 -35.02
C GLY A 120 -20.98 -13.93 -33.86
N ALA A 121 -22.15 -13.29 -33.93
CA ALA A 121 -22.71 -12.51 -32.82
C ALA A 121 -23.15 -13.41 -31.66
N GLU A 122 -23.75 -14.56 -31.93
CA GLU A 122 -24.15 -15.54 -30.92
C GLU A 122 -22.93 -16.12 -30.17
N THR A 123 -21.87 -16.49 -30.90
CA THR A 123 -20.61 -16.92 -30.29
C THR A 123 -19.99 -15.83 -29.40
N ARG A 124 -20.02 -14.57 -29.83
CA ARG A 124 -19.51 -13.45 -29.03
C ARG A 124 -20.30 -13.24 -27.74
N VAL A 125 -21.63 -13.36 -27.77
CA VAL A 125 -22.46 -13.30 -26.56
C VAL A 125 -22.13 -14.46 -25.63
N ALA A 126 -21.99 -15.69 -26.15
CA ALA A 126 -21.65 -16.86 -25.34
C ALA A 126 -20.30 -16.68 -24.63
N SER A 127 -19.26 -16.26 -25.36
CA SER A 127 -17.94 -15.99 -24.78
C SER A 127 -17.97 -14.84 -23.76
N ALA A 128 -18.70 -13.75 -24.04
CA ALA A 128 -18.81 -12.64 -23.09
C ALA A 128 -19.56 -13.02 -21.79
N ARG A 129 -20.52 -13.95 -21.87
CA ARG A 129 -21.21 -14.50 -20.69
C ARG A 129 -20.26 -15.35 -19.85
N GLU A 130 -19.52 -16.25 -20.50
CA GLU A 130 -18.53 -17.09 -19.83
C GLU A 130 -17.48 -16.25 -19.10
N ASP A 131 -16.91 -15.26 -19.78
CA ASP A 131 -15.95 -14.31 -19.19
C ASP A 131 -16.53 -13.58 -17.98
N ALA A 132 -17.79 -13.12 -18.06
CA ALA A 132 -18.45 -12.44 -16.95
C ALA A 132 -18.64 -13.38 -15.76
N THR A 133 -19.14 -14.60 -15.97
CA THR A 133 -19.35 -15.60 -14.91
C THR A 133 -18.04 -15.96 -14.20
N VAL A 134 -16.95 -16.19 -14.94
CA VAL A 134 -15.63 -16.47 -14.35
C VAL A 134 -15.17 -15.31 -13.44
N LEU A 135 -15.42 -14.07 -13.86
CA LEU A 135 -15.07 -12.88 -13.07
C LEU A 135 -16.02 -12.65 -11.89
N GLU A 136 -17.30 -13.04 -11.99
CA GLU A 136 -18.26 -13.01 -10.89
C GLU A 136 -17.85 -14.00 -9.80
N ASP A 137 -17.49 -15.23 -10.17
CA ASP A 137 -17.00 -16.26 -9.25
C ASP A 137 -15.72 -15.78 -8.53
N ALA A 138 -14.75 -15.26 -9.28
CA ALA A 138 -13.54 -14.69 -8.71
C ALA A 138 -13.83 -13.50 -7.79
N HIS A 139 -14.82 -12.66 -8.13
CA HIS A 139 -15.23 -11.56 -7.27
C HIS A 139 -15.90 -12.06 -5.99
N HIS A 140 -16.73 -13.09 -6.08
CA HIS A 140 -17.40 -13.70 -4.94
C HIS A 140 -16.40 -14.35 -3.99
N ASP A 141 -15.39 -15.06 -4.52
CA ASP A 141 -14.29 -15.61 -3.74
C ASP A 141 -13.46 -14.53 -3.05
N TRP A 142 -13.13 -13.45 -3.78
CA TRP A 142 -12.45 -12.30 -3.18
C TRP A 142 -13.29 -11.65 -2.06
N ASN A 143 -14.59 -11.47 -2.27
CA ASN A 143 -15.47 -10.87 -1.27
C ASN A 143 -15.61 -11.78 -0.04
N ARG A 144 -15.74 -13.09 -0.23
CA ARG A 144 -15.76 -14.07 0.87
C ARG A 144 -14.47 -14.00 1.68
N TRP A 145 -13.31 -14.03 1.00
CA TRP A 145 -12.01 -13.85 1.64
C TRP A 145 -11.94 -12.53 2.41
N TYR A 146 -12.39 -11.42 1.81
CA TYR A 146 -12.35 -10.09 2.43
C TYR A 146 -13.17 -10.06 3.72
N GLN A 147 -14.41 -10.57 3.70
CA GLN A 147 -15.27 -10.61 4.88
C GLN A 147 -14.70 -11.48 6.00
N GLN A 148 -14.14 -12.64 5.65
CA GLN A 148 -13.51 -13.55 6.62
C GLN A 148 -12.25 -12.96 7.26
N ASN A 149 -11.46 -12.20 6.50
CA ASN A 149 -10.19 -11.62 6.97
C ASN A 149 -10.32 -10.20 7.53
N LEU A 150 -11.51 -9.59 7.43
CA LEU A 150 -11.78 -8.24 7.90
C LEU A 150 -11.36 -8.03 9.38
N PRO A 151 -11.69 -8.93 10.33
CA PRO A 151 -11.25 -8.78 11.73
C PRO A 151 -9.73 -8.79 11.88
N THR A 152 -9.03 -9.73 11.23
CA THR A 152 -7.57 -9.85 11.28
C THR A 152 -6.89 -8.59 10.74
N ARG A 153 -7.42 -8.03 9.64
CA ARG A 153 -6.88 -6.82 9.02
C ARG A 153 -7.06 -5.60 9.92
N TYR A 154 -8.23 -5.43 10.53
CA TYR A 154 -8.46 -4.34 11.49
C TYR A 154 -7.62 -4.49 12.76
N ALA A 155 -7.46 -5.72 13.27
CA ALA A 155 -6.62 -5.98 14.44
C ALA A 155 -5.14 -5.66 14.14
N GLY A 156 -4.61 -6.08 12.98
CA GLY A 156 -3.24 -5.76 12.56
C GLY A 156 -3.01 -4.27 12.34
N LEU A 157 -3.97 -3.56 11.71
CA LEU A 157 -3.91 -2.09 11.54
C LEU A 157 -3.92 -1.37 12.89
N ALA A 158 -4.80 -1.78 13.80
CA ALA A 158 -4.86 -1.20 15.14
C ALA A 158 -3.59 -1.49 15.95
N ALA A 159 -3.02 -2.70 15.82
CA ALA A 159 -1.74 -3.05 16.42
C ALA A 159 -0.59 -2.19 15.87
N ALA A 160 -0.49 -2.04 14.55
CA ALA A 160 0.50 -1.16 13.91
C ALA A 160 0.36 0.30 14.37
N ALA A 161 -0.87 0.80 14.49
CA ALA A 161 -1.14 2.15 14.99
C ALA A 161 -0.71 2.32 16.45
N GLU A 162 -0.90 1.31 17.30
CA GLU A 162 -0.44 1.37 18.70
C GLU A 162 1.08 1.24 18.80
N THR A 163 1.72 0.38 17.99
CA THR A 163 3.18 0.32 17.90
C THR A 163 3.76 1.68 17.50
N ALA A 164 3.16 2.36 16.52
CA ALA A 164 3.55 3.71 16.11
C ALA A 164 3.36 4.74 17.25
N ARG A 165 2.24 4.67 17.98
CA ARG A 165 1.99 5.53 19.16
C ARG A 165 3.00 5.32 20.27
N ARG A 166 3.40 4.08 20.56
CA ARG A 166 4.44 3.76 21.56
C ARG A 166 5.80 4.29 21.13
N ALA A 167 6.18 4.08 19.88
CA ALA A 167 7.43 4.61 19.33
C ALA A 167 7.48 6.15 19.42
N HIS A 168 6.38 6.85 19.12
CA HIS A 168 6.31 8.30 19.27
C HIS A 168 6.47 8.75 20.74
N ARG A 169 5.80 8.07 21.69
CA ARG A 169 5.93 8.36 23.13
C ARG A 169 7.36 8.17 23.62
N LEU A 170 8.02 7.09 23.19
CA LEU A 170 9.43 6.83 23.51
C LEU A 170 10.33 7.95 22.96
N ALA A 171 10.14 8.37 21.71
CA ALA A 171 10.92 9.46 21.11
C ALA A 171 10.73 10.81 21.82
N ALA A 172 9.51 11.11 22.29
CA ALA A 172 9.25 12.30 23.09
C ALA A 172 9.93 12.22 24.47
N GLY A 173 9.85 11.06 25.14
CA GLY A 173 10.49 10.85 26.44
C GLY A 173 12.01 10.90 26.38
N THR A 174 12.64 10.37 25.33
CA THR A 174 14.10 10.47 25.15
C THR A 174 14.55 11.91 24.91
N LYS A 175 13.75 12.72 24.21
CA LYS A 175 14.00 14.15 24.04
C LYS A 175 13.93 14.88 25.39
N GLU A 176 12.87 14.65 26.16
CA GLU A 176 12.70 15.25 27.49
C GLU A 176 13.83 14.85 28.45
N LEU A 177 14.19 13.56 28.49
CA LEU A 177 15.32 13.08 29.28
C LEU A 177 16.63 13.78 28.85
N GLY A 178 16.86 13.93 27.54
CA GLY A 178 18.02 14.65 27.02
C GLY A 178 18.06 16.14 27.41
N GLU A 179 16.90 16.79 27.52
CA GLU A 179 16.78 18.16 28.02
C GLU A 179 17.03 18.25 29.53
N GLN A 180 16.48 17.31 30.30
CA GLN A 180 16.71 17.22 31.75
C GLN A 180 18.18 16.94 32.07
N VAL A 181 18.84 16.04 31.32
CA VAL A 181 20.28 15.78 31.45
C VAL A 181 21.07 17.05 31.13
N ARG A 182 20.78 17.74 30.02
CA ARG A 182 21.43 19.02 29.68
C ARG A 182 21.25 20.08 30.77
N ALA A 183 20.03 20.25 31.30
CA ALA A 183 19.74 21.20 32.37
C ALA A 183 20.44 20.84 33.69
N THR A 184 20.60 19.56 33.98
CA THR A 184 21.32 19.07 35.17
C THR A 184 22.82 19.24 35.01
N THR A 185 23.39 18.90 33.84
CA THR A 185 24.79 19.17 33.51
C THR A 185 25.11 20.67 33.57
N ALA A 186 24.22 21.52 33.08
CA ALA A 186 24.36 22.98 33.19
C ALA A 186 24.38 23.44 34.65
N ARG A 187 23.51 22.89 35.50
CA ARG A 187 23.50 23.16 36.96
C ARG A 187 24.79 22.70 37.64
N VAL A 188 25.28 21.50 37.33
CA VAL A 188 26.56 20.99 37.90
C VAL A 188 27.73 21.87 37.48
N ARG A 189 27.83 22.24 36.19
CA ARG A 189 28.86 23.18 35.72
C ARG A 189 28.75 24.56 36.37
N ALA A 190 27.54 25.06 36.58
CA ALA A 190 27.33 26.33 37.27
C ALA A 190 27.86 26.26 38.72
N VAL A 191 27.58 25.18 39.44
CA VAL A 191 28.12 24.95 40.80
C VAL A 191 29.66 24.92 40.78
N ASP A 192 30.25 24.20 39.82
CA ASP A 192 31.71 24.11 39.63
C ASP A 192 32.33 25.50 39.35
N THR A 193 31.68 26.33 38.53
CA THR A 193 32.13 27.71 38.24
C THR A 193 31.95 28.69 39.40
N THR A 194 31.13 28.35 40.40
CA THR A 194 30.90 29.15 41.60
C THR A 194 31.66 28.64 42.82
N GLN A 195 32.39 27.52 42.70
CA GLN A 195 33.17 26.99 43.79
C GLN A 195 34.39 27.90 44.01
N PRO A 196 34.64 28.40 45.23
CA PRO A 196 35.78 29.24 45.50
C PRO A 196 37.06 28.44 45.24
N ASN A 197 37.75 28.77 44.15
CA ASN A 197 38.97 28.11 43.72
C ASN A 197 40.06 28.43 44.76
N PRO A 198 40.42 27.50 45.68
CA PRO A 198 41.17 27.83 46.89
C PRO A 198 42.62 28.26 46.57
N HIS A 199 43.08 28.03 45.34
CA HIS A 199 44.41 28.39 44.86
C HIS A 199 44.43 29.64 43.96
N SER A 200 43.28 30.30 43.75
CA SER A 200 43.18 31.49 42.88
C SER A 200 43.52 32.81 43.56
N ARG A 201 43.65 32.82 44.90
CA ARG A 201 44.14 33.99 45.64
C ARG A 201 45.62 33.79 45.90
N PRO A 202 46.51 34.68 45.43
CA PRO A 202 47.90 34.65 45.86
C PRO A 202 47.91 34.72 47.39
N VAL A 203 48.57 33.76 48.03
CA VAL A 203 48.83 33.78 49.46
C VAL A 203 49.44 35.15 49.78
N ARG A 204 48.86 35.87 50.73
CA ARG A 204 49.33 37.22 51.04
C ARG A 204 50.79 37.13 51.48
N VAL A 205 51.65 37.98 50.93
CA VAL A 205 53.13 37.93 51.04
C VAL A 205 53.65 37.75 52.47
N HIS A 206 52.93 38.24 53.48
CA HIS A 206 53.29 38.09 54.89
C HIS A 206 53.24 36.65 55.41
N LEU A 207 52.35 35.79 54.88
CA LEU A 207 52.30 34.38 55.28
C LEU A 207 53.45 33.56 54.68
N GLY A 208 54.01 33.98 53.54
CA GLY A 208 55.25 33.40 53.01
C GLY A 208 56.44 33.75 53.89
N ALA A 209 56.55 35.03 54.29
CA ALA A 209 57.60 35.49 55.21
C ALA A 209 57.49 34.85 56.60
N ASP A 210 56.28 34.64 57.12
CA ASP A 210 56.08 33.95 58.41
C ASP A 210 56.43 32.46 58.34
N ALA A 211 56.22 31.82 57.18
CA ALA A 211 56.60 30.44 56.94
C ALA A 211 58.12 30.27 56.78
N ASP A 212 58.78 31.18 56.05
CA ASP A 212 60.24 31.19 55.90
C ASP A 212 60.93 31.47 57.25
N ALA A 213 60.42 32.42 58.04
CA ALA A 213 60.91 32.68 59.40
C ALA A 213 60.60 31.56 60.42
N ALA A 214 59.59 30.72 60.16
CA ALA A 214 59.34 29.51 60.94
C ALA A 214 60.28 28.37 60.52
N TYR A 215 60.59 28.26 59.22
CA TYR A 215 61.54 27.28 58.70
C TYR A 215 62.97 27.56 59.18
N GLU A 216 63.41 28.83 59.13
CA GLU A 216 64.73 29.23 59.66
C GLU A 216 64.90 28.92 61.15
N ARG A 217 63.86 29.13 61.98
CA ARG A 217 63.88 28.76 63.40
C ARG A 217 64.03 27.27 63.64
N ILE A 218 63.49 26.43 62.76
CA ILE A 218 63.58 24.97 62.88
C ILE A 218 64.97 24.51 62.42
N THR A 219 65.51 25.07 61.34
CA THR A 219 66.83 24.70 60.82
C THR A 219 67.98 25.24 61.68
N ASP A 220 67.88 26.44 62.28
CA ASP A 220 68.91 26.96 63.19
C ASP A 220 68.93 26.22 64.53
N ALA A 221 67.77 25.79 65.05
CA ALA A 221 67.69 24.97 66.26
C ALA A 221 68.35 23.59 66.11
N THR A 222 68.60 23.14 64.88
CA THR A 222 69.22 21.83 64.61
C THR A 222 70.75 21.90 64.58
N ASN A 223 71.34 23.10 64.45
CA ASN A 223 72.81 23.28 64.42
C ASN A 223 73.46 23.48 65.80
N ASP A 224 72.68 23.71 66.86
CA ASP A 224 73.20 23.96 68.24
C ASP A 224 73.18 22.70 69.15
N ALA A 225 72.66 21.56 68.66
CA ALA A 225 72.58 20.30 69.42
C ALA A 225 73.84 19.42 69.33
N GLY A 226 74.95 19.93 68.76
CA GLY A 226 76.16 19.17 68.46
C GLY A 226 77.29 19.20 69.50
N ARG A 227 77.04 19.58 70.76
CA ARG A 227 78.09 19.63 71.80
C ARG A 227 77.71 18.88 73.07
N GLN A 228 77.81 17.55 73.04
CA GLN A 228 77.87 16.72 74.25
C GLN A 228 79.33 16.55 74.70
N PRO A 229 79.66 16.78 75.99
CA PRO A 229 80.89 16.29 76.59
C PRO A 229 80.74 14.82 77.01
N ASP A 230 81.76 14.03 76.68
CA ASP A 230 81.94 12.64 77.05
C ASP A 230 81.95 12.45 78.58
N HIS A 231 81.16 11.50 79.08
CA HIS A 231 81.42 10.83 80.35
C HIS A 231 80.99 9.35 80.27
N GLU A 232 81.94 8.53 79.84
CA GLU A 232 82.08 7.12 80.24
C GLU A 232 82.48 7.05 81.72
N MET A 233 81.77 6.24 82.51
CA MET A 233 82.35 5.41 83.58
C MET A 233 81.35 4.33 83.99
N ASP A 234 81.53 3.15 83.39
CA ASP A 234 81.90 1.90 84.06
C ASP A 234 81.48 1.75 85.53
N ILE A 235 80.50 0.86 85.80
CA ILE A 235 80.45 0.10 87.06
C ILE A 235 80.00 -1.34 86.76
N ASP A 236 80.90 -2.23 87.12
CA ASP A 236 80.88 -3.69 87.06
C ASP A 236 79.77 -4.41 87.83
N ARG A 237 79.67 -5.70 87.46
CA ARG A 237 79.00 -6.84 88.10
C ARG A 237 79.22 -6.95 89.62
N ASP A 238 78.19 -7.43 90.31
CA ASP A 238 78.09 -8.83 90.80
C ASP A 238 76.62 -9.25 90.99
#